data_AF-K5WUE9-F1
#
_entry.id   AF-K5WUE9-F1
#
_cell.length_a   1.000
_cell.length_b   1.000
_cell.length_c   1.000
_cell.angle_alpha   90.00
_cell.angle_beta   90.00
_cell.angle_gamma   90.00
#
_symmetry.space_group_name_H-M   'P 1'
#
loop_
_entity.id
_entity.type
_entity.pdbx_description
1 polymer ?
#
loop_
_entity_poly.entity_id
_entity_poly.type
_entity_poly.pdbx_seq_one_letter_code
_entity_poly.pdbx_strand_id
1 'polypeptide(L)' 'IANACFDTGYWPQHFKQSISVIIPKPGKPSYDKAKSFRPIVLLNTMGKLIEKMIARRLQFESIEAGVIHPCQ' A
#
# COMPACT_ATOMS: atom_id res chain seq x y z
N ILE A 1 10.22 -14.63 -5.07
CA ILE A 1 8.89 -14.03 -5.31
C ILE A 1 9.01 -12.55 -5.69
N ALA A 2 9.65 -11.69 -4.89
CA ALA A 2 9.81 -10.26 -5.24
C ALA A 2 10.44 -10.02 -6.62
N ASN A 3 11.60 -10.62 -6.89
CA ASN A 3 12.26 -10.53 -8.21
C ASN A 3 11.36 -11.07 -9.32
N ALA A 4 10.77 -12.25 -9.15
CA ALA A 4 9.83 -12.79 -10.12
C ALA A 4 8.64 -11.86 -10.40
N CYS A 5 8.08 -11.20 -9.39
CA CYS A 5 7.00 -10.21 -9.57
C CYS A 5 7.47 -9.00 -10.37
N PHE A 6 8.71 -8.55 -10.13
CA PHE A 6 9.32 -7.43 -10.84
C PHE A 6 9.64 -7.79 -12.30
N ASP A 7 10.31 -8.91 -12.52
CA ASP A 7 10.79 -9.35 -13.84
C ASP A 7 9.64 -9.74 -14.78
N THR A 8 8.56 -10.30 -14.23
CA THR A 8 7.39 -10.74 -15.02
C THR A 8 6.26 -9.72 -15.07
N GLY A 9 6.31 -8.67 -14.24
CA GLY A 9 5.18 -7.76 -14.01
C GLY A 9 3.93 -8.42 -13.40
N TYR A 10 4.02 -9.69 -12.99
CA TYR A 10 2.89 -10.42 -12.42
C TYR A 10 2.79 -10.20 -10.91
N TRP A 11 1.62 -9.75 -10.45
CA TRP A 11 1.29 -9.68 -9.02
C TRP A 11 0.28 -10.77 -8.65
N PRO A 12 0.64 -11.71 -7.75
CA PRO A 12 -0.23 -12.81 -7.35
C PRO A 12 -1.61 -12.35 -6.84
N GLN A 13 -2.67 -13.05 -7.24
CA GLN A 13 -4.05 -12.70 -6.86
C GLN A 13 -4.25 -12.70 -5.33
N HIS A 14 -3.57 -13.59 -4.61
CA HIS A 14 -3.67 -13.67 -3.14
C HIS A 14 -3.12 -12.43 -2.44
N PHE A 15 -2.17 -11.72 -3.06
CA PHE A 15 -1.65 -10.45 -2.51
C PHE A 15 -2.58 -9.27 -2.78
N LYS A 16 -3.55 -9.42 -3.69
CA LYS A 16 -4.59 -8.42 -3.99
C LYS A 16 -5.81 -8.54 -3.07
N GLN A 17 -5.91 -9.62 -2.30
CA GLN A 17 -6.98 -9.82 -1.34
C GLN A 17 -6.79 -8.93 -0.11
N SER A 18 -7.90 -8.39 0.40
CA SER A 18 -7.88 -7.47 1.53
C SER A 18 -9.15 -7.51 2.34
N ILE A 19 -9.05 -7.16 3.61
CA ILE A 19 -10.19 -6.97 4.51
C ILE A 19 -10.39 -5.47 4.71
N SER A 20 -11.58 -4.96 4.38
CA SER A 20 -11.96 -3.58 4.65
C SER A 20 -12.62 -3.49 6.03
N VAL A 21 -12.02 -2.72 6.93
CA VAL A 21 -12.52 -2.46 8.27
C VAL A 21 -12.96 -1.02 8.37
N ILE A 22 -14.20 -0.79 8.82
CA ILE A 22 -14.77 0.55 8.99
C ILE A 22 -14.59 0.98 10.44
N ILE A 23 -13.77 2.03 10.67
CA ILE A 23 -13.47 2.52 12.02
C ILE A 23 -14.20 3.85 12.25
N PRO A 24 -15.01 3.99 13.32
CA PRO A 24 -15.65 5.26 13.67
C PRO A 24 -14.62 6.33 14.07
N LYS A 25 -14.80 7.57 13.60
CA LYS A 25 -13.99 8.71 14.04
C LYS A 25 -14.47 9.19 15.41
N PRO A 26 -13.57 9.37 16.39
CA PRO A 26 -13.96 9.88 17.71
C PRO A 26 -14.55 11.30 17.60
N GLY A 27 -15.44 11.64 18.54
CA GLY A 27 -16.01 12.98 18.69
C GLY A 27 -16.99 13.40 17.58
N LYS A 28 -17.61 12.45 16.88
CA LYS A 28 -18.65 12.76 15.89
C LYS A 28 -20.04 12.86 16.54
N PRO A 29 -20.84 13.87 16.20
CA PRO A 29 -22.17 14.07 16.78
C PRO A 29 -23.15 12.98 16.35
N SER A 30 -22.98 12.42 15.15
CA SER A 30 -23.71 11.23 14.70
C SER A 30 -22.88 10.40 13.71
N TYR A 31 -23.23 9.12 13.59
CA TYR A 31 -22.57 8.14 12.71
C TYR A 31 -23.43 7.76 11.50
N ASP A 32 -24.42 8.57 11.16
CA ASP A 32 -25.30 8.33 10.01
C ASP A 32 -24.65 8.72 8.68
N LYS A 33 -23.58 9.51 8.74
CA LYS A 33 -22.84 10.02 7.57
C LYS A 33 -21.53 9.28 7.41
N ALA A 34 -21.20 8.90 6.17
CA ALA A 34 -19.93 8.25 5.82
C ALA A 34 -18.68 9.04 6.29
N LYS A 35 -18.76 10.38 6.33
CA LYS A 35 -17.69 11.27 6.81
C LYS A 35 -17.30 11.00 8.28
N SER A 36 -18.18 10.38 9.07
CA SER A 36 -17.94 9.99 10.46
C SER A 36 -17.08 8.74 10.62
N PHE A 37 -16.69 8.08 9.52
CA PHE A 37 -15.85 6.87 9.57
C PHE A 37 -14.51 7.05 8.82
N ARG A 38 -13.57 6.15 9.11
CA ARG A 38 -12.31 5.92 8.40
C ARG A 38 -12.30 4.46 7.93
N PRO A 39 -12.52 4.20 6.63
CA PRO A 39 -12.24 2.89 6.07
C PRO A 39 -10.73 2.63 6.10
N ILE A 40 -10.32 1.47 6.59
CA ILE A 40 -8.95 0.98 6.50
C ILE A 40 -8.97 -0.33 5.73
N VAL A 41 -8.06 -0.47 4.76
CA VAL A 41 -7.91 -1.69 3.95
C VAL A 41 -6.70 -2.47 4.44
N LEU A 42 -6.94 -3.66 4.97
CA LEU A 42 -5.92 -4.58 5.45
C LEU A 42 -5.54 -5.53 4.32
N LEU A 43 -4.53 -5.14 3.53
CA LEU A 43 -3.93 -6.03 2.52
C LEU A 43 -3.11 -7.14 3.18
N ASN A 44 -2.87 -8.20 2.42
CA ASN A 44 -1.96 -9.29 2.76
C ASN A 44 -0.57 -8.78 3.21
N THR A 45 -0.10 -9.23 4.37
CA THR A 45 1.18 -8.79 4.96
C THR A 45 2.40 -9.19 4.13
N MET A 46 2.38 -10.38 3.52
CA MET A 46 3.47 -10.81 2.62
C MET A 46 3.51 -9.95 1.35
N GLY A 47 2.34 -9.64 0.79
CA GLY A 47 2.22 -8.70 -0.33
C GLY A 47 2.82 -7.33 0.00
N LYS A 48 2.47 -6.76 1.17
CA LYS A 48 3.04 -5.49 1.66
C LYS A 48 4.55 -5.53 1.82
N LEU A 49 5.11 -6.64 2.33
CA LEU A 49 6.55 -6.80 2.47
C LEU A 49 7.24 -6.77 1.10
N ILE A 50 6.71 -7.51 0.13
CA ILE A 50 7.26 -7.57 -1.22
C ILE A 50 7.14 -6.20 -1.91
N GLU A 51 5.99 -5.54 -1.79
CA GLU A 51 5.79 -4.18 -2.33
C GLU A 51 6.83 -3.20 -1.76
N LYS A 52 7.08 -3.26 -0.45
CA LYS A 52 8.12 -2.43 0.21
C LYS A 52 9.53 -2.71 -0.31
N MET A 53 9.87 -3.97 -0.60
CA MET A 53 11.16 -4.31 -1.19
C MET A 53 11.32 -3.71 -2.59
N ILE A 54 10.29 -3.84 -3.43
CA ILE A 54 10.29 -3.29 -4.80
C ILE A 54 10.32 -1.76 -4.77
N ALA A 55 9.49 -1.13 -3.93
CA ALA A 55 9.44 0.32 -3.79
C ALA A 55 10.79 0.92 -3.36
N ARG A 56 11.49 0.29 -2.42
CA ARG A 56 12.84 0.72 -2.00
C ARG A 56 13.85 0.65 -3.13
N ARG A 57 13.81 -0.42 -3.93
CA ARG A 57 14.71 -0.57 -5.09
C ARG A 57 14.43 0.53 -6.12
N LEU A 58 13.16 0.74 -6.46
CA LEU A 58 12.74 1.78 -7.39
C LEU A 58 13.12 3.18 -6.89
N GLN A 59 12.93 3.46 -5.60
CA GLN A 59 13.30 4.73 -4.99
C GLN A 59 14.81 4.99 -5.10
N PHE A 60 15.63 3.99 -4.76
CA PHE A 60 17.09 4.09 -4.88
C PHE A 60 17.52 4.39 -6.33
N GLU A 61 17.03 3.59 -7.29
CA GLU A 61 17.36 3.76 -8.72
C GLU A 61 16.84 5.09 -9.28
N SER A 62 15.65 5.54 -8.84
CA SER A 62 15.05 6.81 -9.31
C SER A 62 15.77 8.05 -8.78
N ILE A 63 16.31 7.98 -7.56
CA ILE A 63 17.12 9.06 -6.98
C ILE A 63 18.46 9.15 -7.73
N GLU A 64 19.13 8.01 -7.95
CA GLU A 64 20.38 7.95 -8.73
C GLU A 64 20.20 8.47 -10.15
N ALA A 65 19.07 8.16 -10.79
CA ALA A 65 18.72 8.64 -12.12
C ALA A 65 18.25 10.11 -12.16
N GLY A 66 18.13 10.79 -11.01
CA GLY A 66 17.64 12.17 -10.92
C GLY A 66 16.16 12.36 -11.27
N VAL A 67 15.37 11.29 -11.28
CA VAL A 67 13.93 11.30 -11.61
C VAL A 67 13.10 11.78 -10.43
N ILE A 68 13.53 11.47 -9.20
CA ILE A 68 12.82 11.79 -7.95
C ILE A 68 13.77 12.53 -7.01
N HIS A 69 13.23 13.52 -6.28
CA HIS A 69 14.01 14.26 -5.29
C HIS A 69 14.42 13.35 -4.10
N PRO A 70 15.66 13.43 -3.58
CA PRO A 70 16.16 12.53 -2.51
C PRO A 70 15.37 12.53 -1.19
N CYS A 71 14.58 13.57 -0.93
CA CYS A 71 13.74 13.67 0.27
C CYS A 71 12.30 13.12 0.10
N GLN A 72 11.97 12.54 -1.05
CA GLN A 72 10.67 11.87 -1.27
C GLN A 72 10.69 10.41 -0.83
#